data_AF-A0A954G4R0-F1
#
_entry.id   AF-A0A954G4R0-F1
#
_cell.length_a   1.000
_cell.length_b   1.000
_cell.length_c   1.000
_cell.angle_alpha   90.00
_cell.angle_beta   90.00
_cell.angle_gamma   90.00
#
_symmetry.space_group_name_H-M   'P 1'
#
loop_
_entity.id
_entity.type
_entity.pdbx_description
1 polymer ?
#
loop_
_entity_poly.entity_id
_entity_poly.type
_entity_poly.pdbx_seq_one_letter_code
_entity_poly.pdbx_strand_id
1 'polypeptide(L)'
;QSESNICTLIERMEGDQLVIRRQSQQDRRKRVLEVTEQGAQLLERVKTFHGIVSQRLLGTLTADQRRQLNGMLQSLLKSAHIQRSQRETVKSFPDTTGPFPFQGTPAA
;
A
#
# COMPACT_ATOMS: atom_id res chain seq x y z
N GLN A 1 2.66 -3.39 1.31
CA GLN A 1 2.18 -3.15 -0.07
C GLN A 1 3.39 -3.41 -0.95
N SER A 2 3.27 -4.23 -1.99
CA SER A 2 4.38 -4.46 -2.93
C SER A 2 4.70 -3.16 -3.67
N GLU A 3 5.98 -2.90 -3.90
CA GLU A 3 6.49 -1.66 -4.54
C GLU A 3 5.82 -1.38 -5.90
N SER A 4 5.51 -2.44 -6.66
CA SER A 4 4.78 -2.37 -7.94
C SER A 4 3.35 -1.81 -7.80
N ASN A 5 2.64 -2.10 -6.70
CA ASN A 5 1.27 -1.60 -6.53
C ASN A 5 1.23 -0.09 -6.29
N ILE A 6 2.27 0.44 -5.64
CA ILE A 6 2.39 1.88 -5.37
C ILE A 6 2.67 2.63 -6.66
N CYS A 7 3.51 2.08 -7.54
CA CYS A 7 3.83 2.72 -8.82
C CYS A 7 2.58 2.84 -9.72
N THR A 8 1.81 1.76 -9.88
CA THR A 8 0.56 1.77 -10.65
C THR A 8 -0.49 2.71 -10.05
N LEU A 9 -0.55 2.83 -8.72
CA LEU A 9 -1.44 3.79 -8.07
C LEU A 9 -1.03 5.23 -8.40
N ILE A 10 0.26 5.54 -8.32
CA ILE A 10 0.78 6.88 -8.65
C ILE A 10 0.52 7.22 -10.11
N GLU A 11 0.73 6.29 -11.04
CA GLU A 11 0.44 6.50 -12.47
C GLU A 11 -1.02 6.87 -12.73
N ARG A 12 -1.96 6.19 -12.04
CA ARG A 12 -3.38 6.54 -12.11
C ARG A 12 -3.66 7.93 -11.55
N MET A 13 -3.08 8.25 -10.39
CA MET A 13 -3.25 9.56 -9.77
C MET A 13 -2.64 10.71 -10.61
N GLU A 14 -1.56 10.45 -11.36
CA GLU A 14 -1.00 11.38 -12.36
C GLU A 14 -1.96 11.54 -13.55
N GLY A 15 -2.52 10.44 -14.07
CA GLY A 15 -3.51 10.46 -15.15
C GLY A 15 -4.78 11.24 -14.79
N ASP A 16 -5.23 11.14 -13.53
CA ASP A 16 -6.38 11.88 -12.99
C ASP A 16 -6.02 13.33 -12.57
N GLN A 17 -4.78 13.78 -12.85
CA GLN A 17 -4.28 15.12 -12.50
C GLN A 17 -4.32 15.45 -11.00
N LEU A 18 -4.31 14.44 -10.13
CA LEU A 18 -4.34 14.62 -8.67
C LEU A 18 -2.94 14.83 -8.08
N VAL A 19 -1.92 14.32 -8.76
CA VAL A 19 -0.51 14.49 -8.41
C VAL A 19 0.31 14.80 -9.66
N ILE A 20 1.42 15.49 -9.49
CA ILE A 20 2.41 15.74 -10.54
C ILE A 20 3.78 15.29 -10.08
N ARG A 21 4.58 14.82 -11.03
CA ARG A 21 5.96 14.41 -10.79
C ARG A 21 6.90 15.53 -11.22
N ARG A 22 7.63 16.10 -10.26
CA ARG A 22 8.68 17.08 -10.55
C ARG A 22 10.06 16.47 -10.33
N GLN A 23 11.01 16.90 -11.14
CA GLN A 23 12.41 16.58 -10.90
C GLN A 23 12.89 17.37 -9.70
N SER A 24 13.54 16.72 -8.74
CA SER A 24 14.17 17.45 -7.65
C SER A 24 15.28 18.34 -8.21
N GLN A 25 15.26 19.63 -7.87
CA GLN A 25 16.33 20.56 -8.24
C GLN A 25 17.67 20.21 -7.57
N GLN A 26 17.63 19.42 -6.49
CA GLN A 26 18.78 19.10 -5.65
C GLN A 26 19.43 17.76 -6.02
N ASP A 27 18.69 16.84 -6.64
CA ASP A 27 19.19 15.54 -7.09
C ASP A 27 18.34 15.01 -8.25
N ARG A 28 18.91 15.01 -9.46
CA ARG A 28 18.23 14.54 -10.68
C ARG A 28 17.82 13.06 -10.62
N ARG A 29 18.40 12.28 -9.70
CA ARG A 29 18.04 10.88 -9.48
C ARG A 29 16.78 10.71 -8.62
N LYS A 30 16.28 11.79 -8.02
CA LYS A 30 15.07 11.78 -7.19
C LYS A 30 13.92 12.48 -7.91
N ARG A 31 12.77 11.80 -7.96
CA ARG A 31 11.50 12.36 -8.42
C ARG A 31 10.68 12.72 -7.18
N VAL A 32 10.18 13.95 -7.11
CA VAL A 32 9.29 14.41 -6.04
C VAL A 32 7.86 14.39 -6.57
N LEU A 33 6.96 13.81 -5.80
CA LEU A 33 5.52 13.84 -6.06
C LEU A 33 4.93 15.03 -5.32
N GLU A 34 4.27 15.91 -6.06
CA GLU A 34 3.52 17.04 -5.50
C GLU A 34 2.03 16.81 -5.76
N VAL A 35 1.21 17.06 -4.75
CA VAL A 35 -0.25 17.02 -4.88
C VAL A 35 -0.70 18.29 -5.62
N THR A 36 -1.56 18.13 -6.62
CA THR A 36 -2.12 19.29 -7.35
C THR A 36 -3.18 19.99 -6.51
N GLU A 37 -3.58 21.18 -6.91
CA GLU A 37 -4.69 21.89 -6.27
C GLU A 37 -5.99 21.08 -6.32
N GLN A 38 -6.28 20.44 -7.45
CA GLN A 38 -7.40 19.52 -7.60
C GLN A 38 -7.29 18.31 -6.67
N GLY A 39 -6.10 17.72 -6.56
CA GLY A 39 -5.81 16.64 -5.62
C GLY A 39 -6.04 17.05 -4.17
N ALA A 40 -5.63 18.26 -3.80
CA ALA A 40 -5.83 18.81 -2.47
C ALA A 40 -7.31 19.04 -2.15
N GLN A 41 -8.09 19.61 -3.09
CA GLN A 41 -9.53 19.79 -2.92
C GLN A 41 -10.27 18.46 -2.78
N LEU A 42 -9.91 17.45 -3.59
CA LEU A 42 -10.48 16.12 -3.47
C LEU A 42 -10.13 15.47 -2.13
N LEU A 43 -8.88 15.60 -1.69
CA LEU A 43 -8.43 15.10 -0.40
C LEU A 43 -9.23 15.72 0.75
N GLU A 44 -9.48 17.02 0.73
CA GLU A 44 -10.30 17.67 1.75
C GLU A 44 -11.74 17.14 1.77
N ARG A 45 -12.37 16.99 0.59
CA ARG A 45 -13.72 16.39 0.50
C ARG A 45 -13.77 14.98 1.07
N VAL A 46 -12.78 14.15 0.75
CA VAL A 46 -12.68 12.77 1.26
C VAL A 46 -12.43 12.77 2.77
N LYS A 47 -11.57 13.64 3.29
CA LYS A 47 -11.33 13.78 4.73
C LYS A 47 -12.61 14.18 5.46
N THR A 48 -13.37 15.13 4.94
CA THR A 48 -14.66 15.52 5.54
C THR A 48 -15.63 14.35 5.59
N PHE A 49 -15.78 13.62 4.48
CA PHE A 49 -16.67 12.46 4.43
C PHE A 49 -16.21 11.34 5.38
N HIS A 50 -14.91 11.04 5.39
CA HIS A 50 -14.33 10.07 6.30
C HIS A 50 -14.52 10.47 7.77
N GLY A 51 -14.37 11.77 8.09
CA GLY A 51 -14.63 12.31 9.42
C GLY A 51 -16.09 12.09 9.87
N ILE A 52 -17.05 12.35 8.98
CA ILE A 52 -18.48 12.16 9.24
C ILE A 52 -18.80 10.67 9.46
N VAL A 53 -18.31 9.79 8.58
CA VAL A 53 -18.55 8.34 8.70
C VAL A 53 -17.90 7.79 9.97
N SER A 54 -16.66 8.20 10.26
CA SER A 54 -15.95 7.83 11.48
C SER A 54 -16.69 8.33 12.73
N GLN A 55 -17.19 9.57 12.74
CA GLN A 55 -18.01 10.08 13.84
C GLN A 55 -19.33 9.32 13.98
N ARG A 56 -20.00 8.93 12.89
CA ARG A 56 -21.24 8.15 12.98
C ARG A 56 -21.00 6.75 13.56
N LEU A 57 -19.97 6.06 13.08
CA LEU A 57 -19.66 4.70 13.53
C LEU A 57 -19.09 4.66 14.95
N LEU A 58 -18.26 5.65 15.30
CA LEU A 58 -17.54 5.69 16.57
C LEU A 58 -18.08 6.76 17.53
N GLY A 59 -19.24 7.34 17.25
CA GLY A 59 -19.88 8.39 18.06
C GLY A 59 -20.65 7.85 19.25
N THR A 60 -20.97 6.56 19.24
CA THR A 60 -21.59 5.83 20.36
C THR A 60 -20.58 5.44 21.44
N LEU A 61 -19.29 5.56 21.16
CA LEU A 61 -18.20 5.19 22.06
C LEU A 61 -17.69 6.42 22.81
N THR A 62 -17.46 6.27 24.12
CA THR A 62 -16.78 7.30 24.91
C THR A 62 -15.32 7.44 24.50
N ALA A 63 -14.68 8.54 24.91
CA ALA A 63 -13.26 8.80 24.59
C ALA A 63 -12.33 7.65 25.06
N ASP A 64 -12.59 7.08 26.24
CA ASP A 64 -11.80 5.97 26.77
C ASP A 64 -12.05 4.66 26.01
N GLN A 65 -13.32 4.37 25.66
CA GLN A 65 -13.65 3.19 24.84
C GLN A 65 -13.00 3.28 23.45
N ARG A 66 -12.98 4.47 22.85
CA ARG A 66 -12.31 4.71 21.57
C ARG A 66 -10.79 4.53 21.70
N ARG A 67 -10.18 4.99 22.79
CA ARG A 67 -8.74 4.81 23.06
C ARG A 67 -8.39 3.32 23.19
N GLN A 68 -9.19 2.57 23.95
CA GLN A 68 -9.01 1.14 24.15
C GLN A 68 -9.16 0.34 22.84
N LEU A 69 -10.20 0.61 22.06
CA LEU A 69 -10.40 -0.01 20.74
C LEU A 69 -9.21 0.25 19.81
N ASN A 70 -8.72 1.49 19.76
CA ASN A 70 -7.57 1.84 18.91
C ASN A 70 -6.31 1.09 19.34
N GLY A 71 -6.06 0.94 20.65
CA GLY A 71 -4.94 0.15 21.16
C GLY A 71 -5.03 -1.34 20.77
N MET A 72 -6.22 -1.93 20.84
CA MET A 72 -6.45 -3.32 20.41
C MET A 72 -6.21 -3.49 18.91
N LEU A 73 -6.76 -2.61 18.07
CA LEU A 73 -6.57 -2.64 16.62
C LEU A 73 -5.10 -2.47 16.23
N GLN A 74 -4.35 -1.58 16.88
CA GLN A 74 -2.91 -1.43 16.66
C GLN A 74 -2.13 -2.70 17.02
N SER A 75 -2.52 -3.37 18.10
CA SER A 75 -1.87 -4.61 18.54
C SER A 75 -2.09 -5.74 17.53
N LEU A 76 -3.31 -5.85 16.99
CA LEU A 76 -3.64 -6.78 15.92
C LEU A 76 -2.93 -6.46 14.60
N LEU A 77 -2.79 -5.18 14.25
CA LEU A 77 -2.02 -4.77 13.06
C LEU A 77 -0.55 -5.14 13.19
N LYS A 78 0.05 -4.95 14.37
CA LYS A 78 1.44 -5.34 14.64
C LYS A 78 1.63 -6.85 14.48
N SER A 79 0.74 -7.67 15.05
CA SER A 79 0.84 -9.13 14.92
C SER A 79 0.63 -9.60 13.47
N ALA A 80 -0.32 -9.01 12.74
CA ALA A 80 -0.56 -9.32 11.33
C ALA A 80 0.63 -8.95 10.42
N HIS A 81 1.36 -7.88 10.74
CA HIS A 81 2.55 -7.48 9.99
C HIS A 81 3.72 -8.45 10.22
N ILE A 82 3.88 -8.94 11.45
CA ILE A 82 4.91 -9.93 11.84
C ILE A 82 4.71 -11.26 11.08
N GLN A 83 3.48 -11.69 10.82
CA GLN A 83 3.22 -12.92 10.05
C GLN A 83 3.57 -12.79 8.57
N ARG A 84 3.49 -11.58 7.99
CA ARG A 84 3.76 -11.38 6.56
C ARG A 84 5.25 -11.48 6.25
N SER A 85 6.13 -10.96 7.11
CA SER A 85 7.58 -11.07 6.96
C SER A 85 8.08 -12.52 7.13
N GLN A 86 7.44 -13.31 8.01
CA GLN A 86 7.77 -14.73 8.18
C GLN A 86 7.38 -15.59 6.97
N ARG A 87 6.37 -15.19 6.19
CA ARG A 87 5.99 -15.90 4.96
C ARG A 87 6.96 -15.64 3.81
N GLU A 88 7.69 -14.53 3.84
CA GLU A 88 8.71 -14.18 2.84
C GLU A 88 10.01 -14.96 3.07
N THR A 89 10.37 -15.31 4.30
CA THR A 89 11.59 -16.07 4.62
C THR A 89 11.49 -17.57 4.34
N VAL A 90 10.28 -18.14 4.25
CA VAL A 90 10.06 -19.58 3.96
C VAL A 90 10.17 -19.92 2.47
N LYS A 91 10.29 -18.93 1.56
CA LYS A 91 10.45 -19.16 0.10
C LYS A 91 11.89 -19.42 -0.37
N SER A 92 12.86 -19.51 0.52
CA SER A 92 14.25 -19.85 0.17
C SER A 92 14.58 -21.30 0.57
N PHE A 93 13.93 -22.27 -0.08
CA PHE A 93 14.54 -23.59 -0.24
C PHE A 93 14.95 -23.70 -1.71
N PRO A 94 16.25 -23.69 -2.06
CA PRO A 94 16.65 -24.09 -3.39
C PRO A 94 16.32 -25.59 -3.54
N ASP A 95 15.38 -25.90 -4.43
CA ASP A 95 15.21 -27.24 -4.99
C ASP A 95 16.51 -27.62 -5.70
N THR A 96 17.43 -28.24 -4.97
CA THR A 96 18.49 -29.02 -5.57
C THR A 96 18.00 -30.44 -5.84
N THR A 97 18.31 -30.89 -7.06
CA THR A 97 18.44 -32.27 -7.55
C THR A 97 17.20 -33.03 -8.05
N GLY A 98 17.06 -33.07 -9.39
CA GLY A 98 16.32 -34.10 -10.15
C GLY A 98 16.70 -34.04 -11.66
N PRO A 99 17.06 -35.15 -12.33
CA PRO A 99 17.95 -35.14 -13.51
C PRO A 99 17.28 -35.18 -14.90
N PHE A 100 16.00 -34.86 -15.07
CA PHE A 100 15.33 -35.05 -16.36
C PHE A 100 14.88 -33.73 -17.01
N PRO A 101 15.55 -33.26 -18.08
CA PRO A 101 15.01 -32.20 -18.90
C PRO A 101 13.88 -32.76 -19.79
N PHE A 102 12.66 -32.25 -19.62
CA PHE A 102 11.57 -32.45 -20.55
C PHE A 102 11.86 -31.61 -21.81
N GLN A 103 12.20 -32.25 -22.93
CA GLN A 103 12.24 -31.61 -24.24
C GLN A 103 11.21 -32.30 -25.13
N GLY A 104 10.18 -31.54 -25.49
CA GLY A 104 9.10 -31.98 -26.36
C GLY A 104 9.59 -32.30 -27.77
N THR A 105 9.02 -33.35 -28.35
CA THR A 105 9.05 -33.63 -29.79
C THR A 105 8.32 -32.52 -30.56
N PRO A 106 8.76 -32.21 -31.80
CA PRO A 106 8.00 -32.76 -32.93
C PRO A 106 8.84 -33.05 -34.20
N ALA A 107 8.34 -33.98 -35.03
CA ALA A 107 8.17 -33.87 -36.50
C ALA A 107 8.31 -35.24 -37.19
N ALA A 108 7.21 -35.72 -37.76
CA ALA A 108 7.16 -36.48 -39.02
C ALA A 108 5.98 -35.93 -39.82
#